data_AF-A0A1G7WJZ3-F1
#
_entry.id   AF-A0A1G7WJZ3-F1
#
_cell.length_a   1.000
_cell.length_b   1.000
_cell.length_c   1.000
_cell.angle_alpha   90.00
_cell.angle_beta   90.00
_cell.angle_gamma   90.00
#
_symmetry.space_group_name_H-M   'P 1'
#
loop_
_entity.id
_entity.type
_entity.pdbx_description
1 polymer ?
#
loop_
_entity_poly.entity_id
_entity_poly.type
_entity_poly.pdbx_seq_one_letter_code
_entity_poly.pdbx_strand_id
1 'polypeptide(L)'
;MYLRIIKDISVLEVWVKSANKYQLFKTYDVCTYSGGLGTKTRSGDGKSPEGLYTIEPKQLNPVSNYYLAINVGYPNAIDKAKGYTGSAIMVHGHCASIGCYAMTDARIEEIYTLVYEAFVAGQKQVRVDIFPFRMDDANLKRYAAYKQDAFWRNLKPAYELFEKRQLPVDYHLKGKEYAY
;
A
#
# COMPACT_ATOMS: atom_id res chain seq x y z
N MET A 1 8.52 10.58 4.23
CA MET A 1 7.12 10.21 4.01
C MET A 1 6.96 8.70 3.90
N TYR A 2 5.86 8.19 4.43
CA TYR A 2 5.40 6.81 4.38
C TYR A 2 3.89 6.83 4.12
N LEU A 3 3.40 5.92 3.30
CA LEU A 3 1.98 5.75 3.02
C LEU A 3 1.51 4.42 3.59
N ARG A 4 0.27 4.38 4.08
CA ARG A 4 -0.37 3.14 4.50
C ARG A 4 -1.79 3.07 3.99
N ILE A 5 -2.15 1.95 3.37
CA ILE A 5 -3.52 1.68 2.93
C ILE A 5 -4.09 0.56 3.80
N ILE A 6 -5.32 0.73 4.27
CA ILE A 6 -6.05 -0.28 5.03
C ILE A 6 -7.37 -0.54 4.31
N LYS A 7 -7.53 -1.75 3.76
CA LYS A 7 -8.59 -2.08 2.80
C LYS A 7 -9.98 -2.18 3.43
N ASP A 8 -10.13 -2.84 4.57
CA ASP A 8 -11.44 -3.08 5.21
C ASP A 8 -12.20 -1.78 5.52
N ILE A 9 -11.48 -0.74 5.95
CA ILE A 9 -12.02 0.57 6.27
C ILE A 9 -11.80 1.60 5.14
N SER A 10 -11.26 1.17 3.99
CA SER A 10 -11.05 2.01 2.81
C SER A 10 -10.30 3.32 3.10
N VAL A 11 -9.16 3.26 3.79
CA VAL A 11 -8.37 4.47 4.10
C VAL A 11 -6.96 4.40 3.55
N LEU A 12 -6.45 5.58 3.14
CA LEU A 12 -5.05 5.85 2.88
C LEU A 12 -4.56 6.87 3.90
N GLU A 13 -3.55 6.50 4.66
CA GLU A 13 -2.88 7.35 5.65
C GLU A 13 -1.54 7.84 5.10
N VAL A 14 -1.27 9.13 5.32
CA VAL A 14 0.01 9.76 5.07
C VAL A 14 0.71 9.96 6.39
N TRP A 15 1.94 9.47 6.48
CA TRP A 15 2.80 9.63 7.64
C TRP A 15 4.07 10.39 7.26
N VAL A 16 4.45 11.35 8.09
CA VAL A 16 5.64 12.17 7.90
C VAL A 16 6.63 11.93 9.02
N LYS A 17 7.93 11.96 8.69
CA LYS A 17 8.98 11.77 9.70
C LYS A 17 9.16 13.08 10.44
N SER A 18 8.93 13.07 11.75
CA SER A 18 9.22 14.15 12.68
C SER A 18 10.28 13.67 13.67
N ALA A 19 11.44 14.32 13.68
CA ALA A 19 12.64 13.85 14.37
C ALA A 19 12.96 12.39 14.00
N ASN A 20 12.82 11.46 14.96
CA ASN A 20 13.18 10.06 14.81
C ASN A 20 12.00 9.11 14.61
N LYS A 21 10.77 9.63 14.45
CA LYS A 21 9.55 8.81 14.31
C LYS A 21 8.64 9.35 13.22
N TYR A 22 7.85 8.48 12.63
CA TYR A 22 6.75 8.86 11.77
C TYR A 22 5.53 9.24 12.61
N GLN A 23 4.80 10.24 12.16
CA GLN A 23 3.55 10.68 12.77
C GLN A 23 2.48 10.75 11.69
N LEU A 24 1.25 10.39 12.06
CA LEU A 24 0.11 10.51 11.16
C LEU A 24 -0.08 11.98 10.82
N PHE A 25 0.04 12.30 9.55
CA PHE A 25 -0.17 13.66 9.04
C PHE A 25 -1.61 13.86 8.61
N LYS A 26 -2.14 12.93 7.80
CA LYS A 26 -3.50 13.02 7.25
C LYS A 26 -4.02 11.65 6.83
N THR A 27 -5.33 11.50 6.87
CA THR A 27 -6.06 10.33 6.38
C THR A 27 -7.01 10.74 5.27
N TYR A 28 -7.11 9.91 4.23
CA TYR A 28 -8.00 10.09 3.10
C TYR A 28 -8.83 8.82 2.90
N ASP A 29 -10.14 8.96 2.69
CA ASP A 29 -10.92 7.79 2.27
C ASP A 29 -10.55 7.42 0.83
N VAL A 30 -10.28 6.14 0.62
CA VAL A 30 -10.20 5.53 -0.70
C VAL A 30 -11.62 5.44 -1.24
N CYS A 31 -11.86 6.02 -2.40
CA CYS A 31 -13.20 6.09 -2.96
C CYS A 31 -13.69 4.71 -3.41
N THR A 32 -12.81 3.94 -4.06
CA THR A 32 -13.04 2.53 -4.33
C THR A 32 -11.74 1.79 -4.60
N TYR A 33 -11.71 0.50 -4.31
CA TYR A 33 -10.65 -0.42 -4.71
C TYR A 33 -11.26 -1.77 -5.08
N SER A 34 -10.56 -2.54 -5.90
CA SER A 34 -11.16 -3.74 -6.49
C SER A 34 -10.91 -5.00 -5.66
N GLY A 35 -11.94 -5.84 -5.62
CA GLY A 35 -11.84 -7.22 -5.16
C GLY A 35 -11.90 -7.43 -3.65
N GLY A 36 -12.04 -6.40 -2.80
CA GLY A 36 -12.15 -6.59 -1.35
C GLY A 36 -10.87 -7.22 -0.74
N LEU A 37 -10.99 -7.93 0.38
CA LEU A 37 -9.85 -8.53 1.09
C LEU A 37 -9.16 -9.66 0.29
N GLY A 38 -7.85 -9.79 0.52
CA GLY A 38 -6.95 -10.70 -0.15
C GLY A 38 -6.11 -10.01 -1.24
N THR A 39 -4.85 -10.40 -1.35
CA THR A 39 -3.89 -9.84 -2.30
C THR A 39 -4.14 -10.28 -3.75
N LYS A 40 -3.67 -9.46 -4.68
CA LYS A 40 -3.57 -9.74 -6.11
C LYS A 40 -2.56 -10.85 -6.37
N THR A 41 -2.93 -11.86 -7.14
CA THR A 41 -2.06 -13.01 -7.47
C THR A 41 -1.88 -13.22 -8.97
N ARG A 42 -2.78 -12.72 -9.82
CA ARG A 42 -2.63 -12.84 -11.28
C ARG A 42 -3.19 -11.65 -12.05
N SER A 43 -2.74 -11.47 -13.29
CA SER A 43 -3.35 -10.50 -14.20
C SER A 43 -4.85 -10.79 -14.38
N GLY A 44 -5.68 -9.74 -14.37
CA GLY A 44 -7.13 -9.87 -14.56
C GLY A 44 -7.94 -10.47 -13.39
N ASP A 45 -7.36 -10.71 -12.21
CA ASP A 45 -8.11 -11.22 -11.05
C ASP A 45 -8.99 -10.18 -10.32
N GLY A 46 -8.99 -8.92 -10.78
CA GLY A 46 -9.79 -7.84 -10.21
C GLY A 46 -9.47 -7.50 -8.76
N LYS A 47 -8.27 -7.84 -8.27
CA LYS A 47 -7.84 -7.60 -6.89
C LYS A 47 -6.78 -6.50 -6.82
N SER A 48 -6.90 -5.63 -5.82
CA SER A 48 -5.81 -4.77 -5.39
C SER A 48 -4.88 -5.52 -4.41
N PRO A 49 -3.56 -5.32 -4.50
CA PRO A 49 -2.57 -6.06 -3.74
C PRO A 49 -2.62 -5.77 -2.24
N GLU A 50 -2.02 -6.65 -1.45
CA GLU A 50 -1.68 -6.44 -0.03
C GLU A 50 -0.20 -6.79 0.12
N GLY A 51 0.52 -6.10 0.99
CA GLY A 51 1.97 -6.26 1.16
C GLY A 51 2.72 -4.94 1.31
N LEU A 52 4.04 -5.02 1.23
CA LEU A 52 4.95 -3.89 1.42
C LEU A 52 5.57 -3.49 0.07
N TYR A 53 5.40 -2.24 -0.34
CA TYR A 53 5.86 -1.76 -1.64
C TYR A 53 6.64 -0.45 -1.52
N THR A 54 7.19 0.00 -2.65
CA THR A 54 8.01 1.19 -2.73
C THR A 54 7.70 1.95 -4.03
N ILE A 55 7.61 3.26 -3.88
CA ILE A 55 7.38 4.24 -4.93
C ILE A 55 8.69 5.01 -5.13
N GLU A 56 9.18 5.01 -6.35
CA GLU A 56 10.29 5.82 -6.84
C GLU A 56 9.77 7.00 -7.68
N PRO A 57 10.57 8.06 -7.91
CA PRO A 57 10.14 9.21 -8.71
C PRO A 57 9.54 8.85 -10.09
N LYS A 58 10.10 7.83 -10.76
CA LYS A 58 9.63 7.35 -12.07
C LYS A 58 8.22 6.74 -12.06
N GLN A 59 7.66 6.46 -10.88
CA GLN A 59 6.33 5.89 -10.70
C GLN A 59 5.24 6.97 -10.59
N LEU A 60 5.62 8.25 -10.57
CA LEU A 60 4.69 9.36 -10.66
C LEU A 60 4.25 9.57 -12.11
N ASN A 61 2.94 9.61 -12.34
CA ASN A 61 2.35 9.85 -13.65
C ASN A 61 1.44 11.10 -13.60
N PRO A 62 1.94 12.28 -14.04
CA PRO A 62 1.16 13.51 -14.05
C PRO A 62 0.20 13.64 -15.23
N VAL A 63 0.33 12.79 -16.27
CA VAL A 63 -0.49 12.82 -17.50
C VAL A 63 -1.44 11.62 -17.55
N SER A 64 -1.94 11.21 -16.38
CA SER A 64 -2.86 10.09 -16.26
C SER A 64 -4.22 10.43 -16.88
N ASN A 65 -4.83 9.46 -17.58
CA ASN A 65 -6.23 9.57 -18.01
C ASN A 65 -7.23 9.58 -16.82
N TYR A 66 -6.75 9.34 -15.60
CA TYR A 66 -7.50 9.41 -14.35
C TYR A 66 -7.03 10.58 -13.47
N TYR A 67 -6.81 11.75 -14.09
CA TYR A 67 -6.27 12.98 -13.49
C TYR A 67 -4.79 12.89 -13.09
N LEU A 68 -4.47 12.20 -11.99
CA LEU A 68 -3.11 11.94 -11.51
C LEU A 68 -2.99 10.47 -11.12
N ALA A 69 -1.80 9.89 -11.22
CA ALA A 69 -1.59 8.52 -10.78
C ALA A 69 -0.19 8.26 -10.22
N ILE A 70 -0.12 7.36 -9.24
CA ILE A 70 1.11 6.89 -8.59
C ILE A 70 1.15 5.37 -8.67
N ASN A 71 2.12 4.80 -9.36
CA ASN A 71 2.30 3.34 -9.39
C ASN A 71 2.86 2.87 -8.06
N VAL A 72 2.20 1.93 -7.38
CA VAL A 72 2.62 1.46 -6.05
C VAL A 72 3.84 0.53 -6.08
N GLY A 73 4.22 0.00 -7.25
CA GLY A 73 5.38 -0.88 -7.40
C GLY A 73 5.07 -2.38 -7.32
N TYR A 74 3.82 -2.78 -7.58
CA TYR A 74 3.44 -4.19 -7.73
C TYR A 74 3.86 -4.75 -9.10
N PRO A 75 4.37 -5.99 -9.19
CA PRO A 75 4.66 -6.92 -8.09
C PRO A 75 6.03 -6.64 -7.42
N ASN A 76 6.10 -6.78 -6.10
CA ASN A 76 7.35 -6.70 -5.35
C ASN A 76 8.16 -8.02 -5.44
N ALA A 77 9.29 -8.11 -4.74
CA ALA A 77 10.14 -9.31 -4.75
C ALA A 77 9.44 -10.57 -4.16
N ILE A 78 8.62 -10.41 -3.11
CA ILE A 78 7.85 -11.51 -2.52
C ILE A 78 6.79 -12.01 -3.48
N ASP A 79 6.05 -11.09 -4.12
CA ASP A 79 5.02 -11.41 -5.12
C ASP A 79 5.62 -12.21 -6.27
N LYS A 80 6.76 -11.75 -6.80
CA LYS A 80 7.50 -12.45 -7.86
C LYS A 80 7.95 -13.85 -7.41
N ALA A 81 8.48 -13.99 -6.20
CA ALA A 81 8.90 -15.28 -5.66
C ALA A 81 7.72 -16.26 -5.45
N LYS A 82 6.51 -15.74 -5.19
CA LYS A 82 5.27 -16.50 -5.13
C LYS A 82 4.69 -16.80 -6.52
N GLY A 83 5.27 -16.27 -7.60
CA GLY A 83 4.80 -16.46 -8.97
C GLY A 83 3.63 -15.57 -9.35
N TYR A 84 3.39 -14.47 -8.62
CA TYR A 84 2.29 -13.57 -8.90
C TYR A 84 2.55 -12.76 -10.17
N THR A 85 1.48 -12.48 -10.92
CA THR A 85 1.54 -11.78 -12.21
C THR A 85 0.62 -10.56 -12.24
N GLY A 86 0.87 -9.70 -13.22
CA GLY A 86 0.18 -8.41 -13.39
C GLY A 86 1.14 -7.24 -13.16
N SER A 87 0.63 -6.03 -13.30
CA SER A 87 1.39 -4.79 -13.18
C SER A 87 0.43 -3.62 -12.97
N ALA A 88 0.97 -2.39 -12.97
CA ALA A 88 0.22 -1.14 -13.08
C ALA A 88 -0.89 -0.95 -12.02
N ILE A 89 -0.60 -1.32 -10.77
CA ILE A 89 -1.47 -0.98 -9.64
C ILE A 89 -1.17 0.47 -9.25
N MET A 90 -2.18 1.32 -9.35
CA MET A 90 -2.04 2.75 -9.12
C MET A 90 -2.84 3.19 -7.89
N VAL A 91 -2.42 4.30 -7.28
CA VAL A 91 -3.30 5.22 -6.57
C VAL A 91 -3.60 6.35 -7.53
N HIS A 92 -4.86 6.61 -7.87
CA HIS A 92 -5.21 7.60 -8.91
C HIS A 92 -6.48 8.39 -8.60
N GLY A 93 -6.74 9.47 -9.34
CA GLY A 93 -7.99 10.25 -9.28
C GLY A 93 -9.16 9.54 -9.93
N HIS A 94 -10.27 10.21 -10.17
CA HIS A 94 -11.49 9.65 -10.77
C HIS A 94 -11.99 8.40 -10.01
N CYS A 95 -13.06 8.55 -9.22
CA CYS A 95 -13.63 7.51 -8.33
C CYS A 95 -14.24 6.30 -9.09
N ALA A 96 -13.43 5.56 -9.84
CA ALA A 96 -13.79 4.35 -10.58
C ALA A 96 -12.55 3.48 -10.76
N SER A 97 -12.63 2.18 -10.45
CA SER A 97 -11.48 1.27 -10.50
C SER A 97 -11.85 -0.16 -10.89
N ILE A 98 -10.96 -0.83 -11.64
CA ILE A 98 -11.01 -2.27 -11.97
C ILE A 98 -9.72 -2.98 -11.48
N GLY A 99 -8.97 -2.38 -10.56
CA GLY A 99 -7.80 -3.04 -9.93
C GLY A 99 -6.95 -2.15 -9.02
N CYS A 100 -7.11 -0.84 -9.12
CA CYS A 100 -6.32 0.19 -8.45
C CYS A 100 -7.02 0.74 -7.19
N TYR A 101 -6.34 1.62 -6.47
CA TYR A 101 -6.91 2.44 -5.40
C TYR A 101 -7.36 3.78 -5.97
N ALA A 102 -8.65 3.89 -6.29
CA ALA A 102 -9.21 5.14 -6.81
C ALA A 102 -9.54 6.09 -5.66
N MET A 103 -9.07 7.32 -5.81
CA MET A 103 -9.36 8.47 -4.98
C MET A 103 -10.31 9.41 -5.75
N THR A 104 -10.69 10.52 -5.12
CA THR A 104 -11.24 11.67 -5.87
C THR A 104 -10.10 12.52 -6.41
N ASP A 105 -10.38 13.36 -7.40
CA ASP A 105 -9.37 14.25 -8.01
C ASP A 105 -8.70 15.14 -6.96
N ALA A 106 -9.49 15.78 -6.10
CA ALA A 106 -8.98 16.60 -4.99
C ALA A 106 -8.07 15.81 -4.03
N ARG A 107 -8.41 14.54 -3.72
CA ARG A 107 -7.62 13.71 -2.80
C ARG A 107 -6.31 13.26 -3.44
N ILE A 108 -6.33 12.83 -4.71
CA ILE A 108 -5.10 12.43 -5.38
C ILE A 108 -4.18 13.62 -5.61
N GLU A 109 -4.70 14.83 -5.82
CA GLU A 109 -3.90 16.04 -5.97
C GLU A 109 -3.04 16.28 -4.74
N GLU A 110 -3.64 16.23 -3.56
CA GLU A 110 -2.91 16.38 -2.30
C GLU A 110 -1.90 15.23 -2.10
N ILE A 111 -2.32 13.98 -2.29
CA ILE A 111 -1.44 12.81 -2.11
C ILE A 111 -0.25 12.86 -3.08
N TYR A 112 -0.51 13.14 -4.36
CA TYR A 112 0.52 13.23 -5.39
C TYR A 112 1.49 14.36 -5.09
N THR A 113 0.98 15.55 -4.74
CA THR A 113 1.81 16.70 -4.38
C THR A 113 2.71 16.35 -3.19
N LEU A 114 2.16 15.74 -2.15
CA LEU A 114 2.93 15.33 -0.97
C LEU A 114 4.02 14.30 -1.29
N VAL A 115 3.75 13.33 -2.17
CA VAL A 115 4.75 12.36 -2.62
C VAL A 115 5.82 13.02 -3.49
N TYR A 116 5.42 13.90 -4.40
CA TYR A 116 6.33 14.68 -5.23
C TYR A 116 7.26 15.55 -4.39
N GLU A 117 6.72 16.30 -3.43
CA GLU A 117 7.50 17.14 -2.50
C GLU A 117 8.47 16.31 -1.65
N ALA A 118 8.09 15.09 -1.26
CA ALA A 118 9.01 14.20 -0.57
C ALA A 118 10.25 13.88 -1.45
N PHE A 119 10.05 13.64 -2.75
CA PHE A 119 11.16 13.41 -3.68
C PHE A 119 11.99 14.68 -3.91
N VAL A 120 11.35 15.83 -4.08
CA VAL A 120 12.04 17.14 -4.21
C VAL A 120 12.90 17.43 -2.97
N ALA A 121 12.41 17.10 -1.77
CA ALA A 121 13.13 17.20 -0.52
C ALA A 121 14.25 16.15 -0.34
N GLY A 122 14.53 15.33 -1.36
CA GLY A 122 15.66 14.40 -1.38
C GLY A 122 15.36 13.00 -0.84
N GLN A 123 14.10 12.68 -0.50
CA GLN A 123 13.74 11.29 -0.21
C GLN A 123 13.89 10.47 -1.49
N LYS A 124 14.65 9.37 -1.47
CA LYS A 124 14.90 8.56 -2.68
C LYS A 124 13.72 7.69 -3.08
N GLN A 125 12.96 7.23 -2.07
CA GLN A 125 11.86 6.30 -2.25
C GLN A 125 10.81 6.53 -1.16
N VAL A 126 9.53 6.44 -1.50
CA VAL A 126 8.40 6.47 -0.55
C VAL A 126 7.88 5.06 -0.37
N ARG A 127 7.82 4.58 0.88
CA ARG A 127 7.25 3.27 1.19
C ARG A 127 5.74 3.34 1.24
N VAL A 128 5.06 2.33 0.70
CA VAL A 128 3.62 2.16 0.79
C VAL A 128 3.31 0.75 1.28
N ASP A 129 2.76 0.65 2.48
CA ASP A 129 2.32 -0.63 3.03
C ASP A 129 0.81 -0.75 2.90
N ILE A 130 0.35 -1.91 2.45
CA ILE A 130 -1.05 -2.15 2.12
C ILE A 130 -1.53 -3.35 2.93
N PHE A 131 -2.39 -3.09 3.90
CA PHE A 131 -2.92 -4.10 4.81
C PHE A 131 -4.39 -4.41 4.50
N PRO A 132 -4.84 -5.66 4.71
CA PRO A 132 -6.24 -6.01 4.58
C PRO A 132 -7.12 -5.26 5.60
N PHE A 133 -6.62 -5.10 6.81
CA PHE A 133 -7.30 -4.50 7.96
C PHE A 133 -6.25 -4.04 8.99
N ARG A 134 -6.69 -3.38 10.07
CA ARG A 134 -5.84 -3.14 11.25
C ARG A 134 -5.39 -4.50 11.79
N MET A 135 -4.09 -4.79 11.74
CA MET A 135 -3.54 -6.15 11.97
C MET A 135 -3.48 -6.55 13.45
N ASP A 136 -4.58 -6.37 14.19
CA ASP A 136 -4.76 -6.86 15.55
C ASP A 136 -5.27 -8.32 15.58
N ASP A 137 -5.23 -8.94 16.77
CA ASP A 137 -5.64 -10.33 16.95
C ASP A 137 -7.15 -10.54 16.75
N ALA A 138 -7.96 -9.51 16.99
CA ALA A 138 -9.41 -9.58 16.81
C ALA A 138 -9.77 -9.69 15.33
N ASN A 139 -9.15 -8.88 14.47
CA ASN A 139 -9.34 -8.95 13.03
C ASN A 139 -8.74 -10.24 12.43
N LEU A 140 -7.55 -10.68 12.88
CA LEU A 140 -7.02 -11.97 12.46
C LEU A 140 -7.95 -13.13 12.80
N LYS A 141 -8.56 -13.12 14.00
CA LYS A 141 -9.58 -14.11 14.37
C LYS A 141 -10.84 -13.99 13.51
N ARG A 142 -11.31 -12.77 13.26
CA ARG A 142 -12.50 -12.49 12.44
C ARG A 142 -12.35 -13.03 11.02
N TYR A 143 -11.17 -12.94 10.43
CA TYR A 143 -10.91 -13.33 9.04
C TYR A 143 -10.12 -14.64 8.89
N ALA A 144 -9.99 -15.44 9.96
CA ALA A 144 -9.18 -16.66 9.97
C ALA A 144 -9.59 -17.73 8.92
N ALA A 145 -10.84 -17.70 8.45
CA ALA A 145 -11.34 -18.62 7.43
C ALA A 145 -10.93 -18.24 5.99
N TYR A 146 -10.31 -17.08 5.79
CA TYR A 146 -9.85 -16.67 4.46
C TYR A 146 -8.61 -17.45 4.05
N LYS A 147 -8.49 -17.73 2.74
CA LYS A 147 -7.33 -18.42 2.15
C LYS A 147 -6.01 -17.68 2.38
N GLN A 148 -6.07 -16.40 2.72
CA GLN A 148 -4.95 -15.51 2.94
C GLN A 148 -4.49 -15.45 4.41
N ASP A 149 -5.12 -16.17 5.34
CA ASP A 149 -4.77 -16.13 6.78
C ASP A 149 -3.25 -16.31 7.02
N ALA A 150 -2.64 -17.34 6.41
CA ALA A 150 -1.20 -17.57 6.54
C ALA A 150 -0.36 -16.38 6.02
N PHE A 151 -0.76 -15.78 4.90
CA PHE A 151 -0.09 -14.60 4.35
C PHE A 151 -0.25 -13.38 5.27
N TRP A 152 -1.44 -13.15 5.82
CA TRP A 152 -1.71 -12.06 6.75
C TRP A 152 -0.94 -12.23 8.06
N ARG A 153 -0.81 -13.45 8.59
CA ARG A 153 0.04 -13.73 9.74
C ARG A 153 1.52 -13.42 9.45
N ASN A 154 2.02 -13.71 8.25
CA ASN A 154 3.37 -13.34 7.84
C ASN A 154 3.53 -11.81 7.61
N LEU A 155 2.46 -11.10 7.27
CA LEU A 155 2.45 -9.64 7.12
C LEU A 155 2.31 -8.89 8.46
N LYS A 156 1.68 -9.51 9.47
CA LYS A 156 1.37 -8.90 10.77
C LYS A 156 2.57 -8.25 11.48
N PRO A 157 3.77 -8.87 11.54
CA PRO A 157 4.90 -8.27 12.26
C PRO A 157 5.31 -6.91 11.68
N ALA A 158 5.13 -6.68 10.37
CA ALA A 158 5.41 -5.38 9.77
C ALA A 158 4.55 -4.28 10.40
N TYR A 159 3.26 -4.55 10.53
CA TYR A 159 2.28 -3.64 11.13
C TYR A 159 2.60 -3.38 12.61
N GLU A 160 2.82 -4.44 13.40
CA GLU A 160 3.10 -4.32 14.83
C GLU A 160 4.40 -3.57 15.13
N LEU A 161 5.46 -3.83 14.35
CA LEU A 161 6.73 -3.15 14.49
C LEU A 161 6.61 -1.66 14.15
N PHE A 162 5.83 -1.32 13.12
CA PHE A 162 5.51 0.08 12.82
C PHE A 162 4.73 0.72 13.97
N GLU A 163 3.66 0.10 14.47
CA GLU A 163 2.87 0.66 15.58
C GLU A 163 3.72 0.91 16.84
N LYS A 164 4.64 -0.01 17.16
CA LYS A 164 5.52 0.09 18.33
C LYS A 164 6.61 1.15 18.17
N ARG A 165 7.23 1.24 17.00
CA ARG A 165 8.45 2.06 16.77
C ARG A 165 8.17 3.37 16.06
N GLN A 166 7.04 3.45 15.35
CA GLN A 166 6.69 4.50 14.40
C GLN A 166 7.78 4.68 13.35
N LEU A 167 8.27 3.56 12.82
CA LEU A 167 9.29 3.47 11.79
C LEU A 167 8.91 2.35 10.83
N PRO A 168 8.94 2.57 9.50
CA PRO A 168 8.78 1.50 8.52
C PRO A 168 9.80 0.39 8.76
N VAL A 169 9.34 -0.86 8.72
CA VAL A 169 10.16 -2.03 9.04
C VAL A 169 10.91 -2.53 7.82
N ASP A 170 12.23 -2.71 7.92
CA ASP A 170 12.98 -3.37 6.84
C ASP A 170 12.61 -4.85 6.76
N TYR A 171 12.68 -5.41 5.55
CA TYR A 171 12.39 -6.81 5.33
C TYR A 171 13.26 -7.37 4.22
N HIS A 172 13.40 -8.69 4.21
CA HIS A 172 14.03 -9.42 3.12
C HIS A 172 13.21 -10.67 2.77
N LEU A 173 13.46 -11.20 1.58
CA LEU A 173 12.85 -12.45 1.12
C LEU A 173 13.54 -13.64 1.81
N LYS A 174 12.79 -14.43 2.57
CA LYS A 174 13.23 -15.74 3.06
C LYS A 174 12.34 -16.82 2.44
N GLY A 175 12.86 -17.53 1.45
CA GLY A 175 12.06 -18.47 0.65
C GLY A 175 11.02 -17.73 -0.20
N LYS A 176 9.75 -17.73 0.25
CA LYS A 176 8.62 -17.03 -0.41
C LYS A 176 7.85 -16.13 0.57
N GLU A 177 8.48 -15.73 1.66
CA GLU A 177 7.85 -15.02 2.79
C GLU A 177 8.69 -13.81 3.23
N TYR A 178 8.03 -12.89 3.94
CA TYR A 178 8.68 -11.77 4.61
C TYR A 178 9.46 -12.27 5.83
N ALA A 179 10.70 -11.79 5.96
CA ALA A 179 11.48 -11.85 7.19
C ALA A 179 11.89 -10.43 7.59
N TYR A 180 11.75 -10.09 8.86
CA TYR A 180 11.91 -8.75 9.43
C TYR A 180 13.11 -8.67 10.38
#